data_AF-A0A6C2D8T2-F1
#
_entry.id   AF-A0A6C2D8T2-F1
#
_cell.length_a   1.000
_cell.length_b   1.000
_cell.length_c   1.000
_cell.angle_alpha   90.00
_cell.angle_beta   90.00
_cell.angle_gamma   90.00
#
_symmetry.space_group_name_H-M   'P 1'
#
loop_
_entity.id
_entity.type
_entity.pdbx_description
1 polymer ?
#
loop_
_entity_poly.entity_id
_entity_poly.type
_entity_poly.pdbx_seq_one_letter_code
_entity_poly.pdbx_strand_id
1 'polypeptide(L)'
;MDEQPTGDDFLKWHEEKLENNNNLHPFGMSTYLMWAIVAYFRQTVSAQMEGNTNLAWTYAVDAKCCAEKLSGLIEATFEAQDKGGYVKDHARKAAAARHAKDHEIAETIQKWYADNDTKYKSMDAAAEAVSAIVGGSFDRARKHIKTAKNQATLKTKT
;
A
#
# COMPACT_ATOMS: atom_id res chain seq x y z
N MET A 1 26.00 6.41 38.60
CA MET A 1 25.23 5.27 38.08
C MET A 1 24.02 5.90 37.45
N ASP A 2 23.88 5.81 36.13
CA ASP A 2 22.69 6.31 35.47
C ASP A 2 21.52 5.41 35.88
N GLU A 3 20.48 6.01 36.48
CA GLU A 3 19.23 5.33 36.80
C GLU A 3 18.68 4.71 35.51
N GLN A 4 18.59 3.37 35.49
CA GLN A 4 18.03 2.71 34.32
C GLN A 4 16.52 2.95 34.27
N PRO A 5 15.97 3.25 33.09
CA PRO A 5 14.56 3.58 32.94
C PRO A 5 13.67 2.42 33.42
N THR A 6 12.64 2.79 34.17
CA THR A 6 11.63 1.89 34.73
C THR A 6 10.58 1.53 33.69
N GLY A 7 9.80 0.46 33.94
CA GLY A 7 8.64 0.15 33.08
C GLY A 7 7.66 1.32 32.97
N ASP A 8 7.48 2.08 34.06
CA ASP A 8 6.60 3.26 34.10
C ASP A 8 7.12 4.40 33.21
N ASP A 9 8.43 4.61 33.15
CA ASP A 9 9.04 5.58 32.24
C ASP A 9 8.73 5.24 30.77
N PHE A 10 8.72 3.96 30.44
CA PHE A 10 8.36 3.49 29.09
C PHE A 10 6.85 3.63 28.81
N LEU A 11 5.98 3.36 29.79
CA LEU A 11 4.54 3.54 29.63
C LEU A 11 4.15 5.00 29.47
N LYS A 12 4.68 5.88 30.31
CA LYS A 12 4.42 7.32 30.23
C LYS A 12 4.87 7.89 28.89
N TRP A 13 6.05 7.51 28.44
CA TRP A 13 6.53 7.87 27.11
C TRP A 13 5.60 7.34 26.00
N HIS A 14 5.10 6.11 26.13
CA HIS A 14 4.17 5.52 25.17
C HIS A 14 2.84 6.27 25.10
N GLU A 15 2.27 6.66 26.24
CA GLU A 15 1.05 7.48 26.32
C GLU A 15 1.27 8.88 25.71
N GLU A 16 2.37 9.55 26.04
CA GLU A 16 2.73 10.85 25.46
C GLU A 16 2.93 10.77 23.93
N LYS A 17 3.42 9.65 23.40
CA LYS A 17 3.64 9.47 21.96
C LYS A 17 2.37 9.12 21.20
N LEU A 18 1.45 8.38 21.82
CA LEU A 18 0.11 8.16 21.27
C LEU A 18 -0.66 9.47 21.14
N GLU A 19 -0.62 10.31 22.18
CA GLU A 19 -1.34 11.59 22.19
C GLU A 19 -0.76 12.60 21.20
N ASN A 20 0.57 12.66 21.07
CA ASN A 20 1.24 13.65 20.22
C ASN A 20 1.40 13.22 18.76
N ASN A 21 1.23 11.94 18.42
CA ASN A 21 1.53 11.45 17.09
C ASN A 21 0.65 10.25 16.70
N ASN A 22 -0.51 10.55 16.09
CA ASN A 22 -1.47 9.57 15.55
C ASN A 22 -0.89 8.60 14.49
N ASN A 23 0.38 8.79 14.08
CA ASN A 23 1.06 8.00 13.05
C ASN A 23 2.31 7.26 13.58
N LEU A 24 2.40 6.92 14.87
CA LEU A 24 3.50 6.09 15.32
C LEU A 24 3.48 4.74 14.59
N HIS A 25 4.53 4.47 13.82
CA HIS A 25 4.63 3.26 13.01
C HIS A 25 4.52 2.03 13.92
N PRO A 26 3.71 1.00 13.58
CA PRO A 26 3.46 -0.15 14.45
C PRO A 26 4.75 -0.90 14.89
N PHE A 27 5.79 -0.85 14.04
CA PHE A 27 7.10 -1.39 14.38
C PHE A 27 7.80 -0.63 15.52
N GLY A 28 7.66 0.70 15.59
CA GLY A 28 8.15 1.48 16.73
C GLY A 28 7.39 1.09 18.00
N MET A 29 6.05 1.09 17.94
CA MET A 29 5.21 0.78 19.10
C MET A 29 5.48 -0.62 19.68
N SER A 30 5.68 -1.62 18.82
CA SER A 30 5.98 -2.99 19.27
C SER A 30 7.35 -3.13 19.93
N THR A 31 8.39 -2.43 19.44
CA THR A 31 9.71 -2.46 20.09
C THR A 31 9.67 -1.79 21.47
N TYR A 32 8.92 -0.70 21.64
CA TYR A 32 8.76 -0.05 22.94
C TYR A 32 8.01 -0.91 23.95
N LEU A 33 6.90 -1.54 23.55
CA LEU A 33 6.17 -2.45 24.43
C LEU A 33 7.02 -3.65 24.85
N MET A 34 7.86 -4.18 23.94
CA MET A 34 8.84 -5.22 24.31
C MET A 34 9.85 -4.74 25.37
N TRP A 35 10.37 -3.52 25.24
CA TRP A 35 11.29 -2.96 26.24
C TRP A 35 10.62 -2.74 27.60
N ALA A 36 9.36 -2.26 27.62
CA ALA A 36 8.59 -2.09 28.85
C ALA A 36 8.37 -3.43 29.56
N ILE A 37 8.01 -4.49 28.82
CA ILE A 37 7.87 -5.85 29.36
C ILE A 37 9.18 -6.31 30.01
N VAL A 38 10.31 -6.15 29.33
CA VAL A 38 11.63 -6.53 29.86
C VAL A 38 11.99 -5.74 31.12
N ALA A 39 11.69 -4.44 31.15
CA ALA A 39 11.92 -3.59 32.31
C ALA A 39 11.09 -4.04 33.53
N TYR A 40 9.80 -4.30 33.36
CA TYR A 40 8.94 -4.79 34.44
C TYR A 40 9.31 -6.20 34.91
N PHE A 41 9.73 -7.10 34.02
CA PHE A 41 10.27 -8.41 34.43
C PHE A 41 11.52 -8.26 35.30
N ARG A 42 12.41 -7.33 34.95
CA ARG A 42 13.61 -7.07 35.76
C ARG A 42 13.25 -6.49 37.12
N GLN A 43 12.29 -5.56 37.18
CA GLN A 43 11.80 -5.00 38.44
C GLN A 43 11.11 -6.06 39.31
N THR A 44 10.36 -6.98 38.70
CA THR A 44 9.77 -8.14 39.36
C THR A 44 10.85 -8.98 40.04
N VAL A 45 11.92 -9.32 39.32
CA VAL A 45 13.02 -10.12 39.85
C VAL A 45 13.75 -9.36 40.97
N SER A 46 14.02 -8.07 40.82
CA SER A 46 14.68 -7.25 41.87
C SER A 46 13.84 -7.23 43.15
N ALA A 47 12.54 -6.90 43.03
CA ALA A 47 11.62 -6.86 44.17
C ALA A 47 11.50 -8.22 44.87
N GLN A 48 11.55 -9.32 44.11
CA GLN A 48 11.56 -10.67 44.68
C GLN A 48 12.87 -10.98 45.41
N MET A 49 14.02 -10.56 44.89
CA MET A 49 15.33 -10.72 45.54
C MET A 49 15.45 -9.88 46.83
N GLU A 50 14.76 -8.74 46.88
CA GLU A 50 14.66 -7.87 48.06
C GLU A 50 13.61 -8.35 49.08
N GLY A 51 12.91 -9.46 48.80
CA GLY A 51 11.87 -10.03 49.67
C GLY A 51 10.54 -9.28 49.65
N ASN A 52 10.35 -8.32 48.73
CA ASN A 52 9.12 -7.57 48.57
C ASN A 52 8.19 -8.23 47.55
N THR A 53 7.57 -9.33 47.97
CA THR A 53 6.70 -10.16 47.11
C THR A 53 5.48 -9.40 46.57
N ASN A 54 4.89 -8.48 47.35
CA ASN A 54 3.73 -7.71 46.89
C ASN A 54 4.12 -6.77 45.74
N LEU A 55 5.27 -6.11 45.84
CA LEU A 55 5.77 -5.23 44.79
C LEU A 55 6.17 -6.02 43.54
N ALA A 56 6.74 -7.21 43.70
CA ALA A 56 7.03 -8.11 42.60
C ALA A 56 5.75 -8.51 41.83
N TRP A 57 4.64 -8.78 42.52
CA TRP A 57 3.36 -9.07 41.89
C TRP A 57 2.80 -7.89 41.10
N THR A 58 2.92 -6.66 41.62
CA THR A 58 2.52 -5.45 40.89
C THR A 58 3.25 -5.36 39.56
N TYR A 59 4.59 -5.46 39.57
CA TYR A 59 5.38 -5.40 38.34
C TYR A 59 5.08 -6.55 37.37
N ALA A 60 4.77 -7.75 37.88
CA ALA A 60 4.36 -8.88 37.03
C ALA A 60 3.02 -8.62 36.33
N VAL A 61 2.07 -7.97 37.01
CA VAL A 61 0.79 -7.55 36.42
C VAL A 61 1.00 -6.47 35.36
N ASP A 62 1.89 -5.51 35.61
CA ASP A 62 2.20 -4.45 34.65
C ASP A 62 2.90 -5.00 33.40
N ALA A 63 3.85 -5.92 33.56
CA ALA A 63 4.47 -6.65 32.45
C ALA A 63 3.42 -7.38 31.59
N LYS A 64 2.45 -8.03 32.24
CA LYS A 64 1.36 -8.72 31.55
C LYS A 64 0.49 -7.74 30.75
N CYS A 65 0.13 -6.59 31.34
CA CYS A 65 -0.64 -5.55 30.65
C CYS A 65 0.06 -5.07 29.37
N CYS A 66 1.37 -4.85 29.42
CA CYS A 66 2.15 -4.50 28.23
C CYS A 66 2.16 -5.62 27.17
N ALA A 67 2.21 -6.88 27.58
CA ALA A 67 2.16 -8.02 26.66
C ALA A 67 0.80 -8.16 25.95
N GLU A 68 -0.31 -7.88 26.65
CA GLU A 68 -1.65 -7.85 26.06
C GLU A 68 -1.77 -6.73 25.02
N LYS A 69 -1.27 -5.52 25.33
CA LYS A 69 -1.21 -4.40 24.38
C LYS A 69 -0.39 -4.74 23.13
N LEU A 70 0.75 -5.41 23.30
CA LEU A 70 1.60 -5.84 22.19
C LEU A 70 0.88 -6.86 21.29
N SER A 71 0.17 -7.82 21.89
CA SER A 71 -0.57 -8.84 21.14
C SER A 71 -1.69 -8.22 20.30
N GLY A 72 -2.48 -7.31 20.89
CA GLY A 72 -3.53 -6.59 20.16
C GLY A 72 -2.98 -5.71 19.03
N LEU A 73 -1.81 -5.08 19.22
CA LEU A 73 -1.14 -4.32 18.17
C LEU A 73 -0.72 -5.24 17.01
N ILE A 74 -0.16 -6.40 17.30
CA ILE A 74 0.27 -7.38 16.29
C ILE A 74 -0.95 -7.86 15.48
N GLU A 75 -2.04 -8.25 16.14
CA GLU A 75 -3.27 -8.67 15.47
C GLU A 75 -3.83 -7.58 14.54
N ALA A 76 -3.92 -6.35 15.03
CA ALA A 76 -4.39 -5.21 14.23
C ALA A 76 -3.48 -4.95 13.00
N THR A 77 -2.16 -5.14 13.14
CA THR A 77 -1.24 -5.01 12.00
C THR A 77 -1.42 -6.09 10.95
N PHE A 78 -1.67 -7.34 11.36
CA PHE A 78 -1.94 -8.44 10.44
C PHE A 78 -3.25 -8.22 9.69
N GLU A 79 -4.31 -7.78 10.38
CA GLU A 79 -5.58 -7.44 9.72
C GLU A 79 -5.43 -6.29 8.71
N ALA A 80 -4.64 -5.26 9.05
CA ALA A 80 -4.40 -4.14 8.16
C ALA A 80 -3.61 -4.56 6.90
N GLN A 81 -2.63 -5.46 7.06
CA GLN A 81 -1.88 -6.03 5.92
C GLN A 81 -2.77 -6.88 5.01
N ASP A 82 -3.64 -7.72 5.59
CA ASP A 82 -4.55 -8.57 4.83
C ASP A 82 -5.55 -7.74 4.01
N LYS A 83 -6.18 -6.73 4.64
CA LYS A 83 -7.08 -5.78 3.95
C LYS A 83 -6.35 -4.97 2.87
N GLY A 84 -5.09 -4.58 3.09
CA GLY A 84 -4.25 -3.89 2.11
C GLY A 84 -3.93 -4.73 0.87
N GLY A 85 -3.69 -6.04 1.07
CA GLY A 85 -3.50 -7.00 -0.03
C GLY A 85 -4.73 -7.10 -0.93
N TYR A 86 -5.92 -7.13 -0.33
CA TYR A 86 -7.19 -7.19 -1.04
C TYR A 86 -7.40 -5.97 -1.97
N VAL A 87 -7.13 -4.77 -1.47
CA VAL A 87 -7.26 -3.52 -2.26
C VAL A 87 -6.28 -3.50 -3.44
N LYS A 88 -5.03 -3.94 -3.22
CA LYS A 88 -4.00 -3.98 -4.27
C LYS A 88 -4.37 -4.92 -5.41
N ASP A 89 -4.92 -6.10 -5.09
CA ASP A 89 -5.31 -7.08 -6.10
C ASP A 89 -6.56 -6.65 -6.88
N HIS A 90 -7.54 -6.03 -6.22
CA HIS A 90 -8.68 -5.45 -6.90
C HIS A 90 -8.29 -4.28 -7.80
N ALA A 91 -7.38 -3.41 -7.35
CA ALA A 91 -6.84 -2.33 -8.18
C ALA A 91 -6.07 -2.86 -9.39
N ARG A 92 -5.26 -3.92 -9.22
CA ARG A 92 -4.54 -4.58 -10.30
C ARG A 92 -5.49 -5.22 -11.32
N LYS A 93 -6.53 -5.92 -10.86
CA LYS A 93 -7.57 -6.50 -11.73
C LYS A 93 -8.35 -5.42 -12.48
N ALA A 94 -8.70 -4.32 -11.82
CA ALA A 94 -9.38 -3.19 -12.45
C ALA A 94 -8.48 -2.48 -13.48
N ALA A 95 -7.19 -2.31 -13.19
CA ALA A 95 -6.22 -1.77 -14.14
C ALA A 95 -6.06 -2.68 -15.37
N ALA A 96 -5.94 -4.00 -15.17
CA ALA A 96 -5.88 -4.97 -16.25
C ALA A 96 -7.12 -4.92 -17.15
N ALA A 97 -8.32 -4.83 -16.56
CA ALA A 97 -9.57 -4.70 -17.31
C ALA A 97 -9.65 -3.39 -18.14
N ARG A 98 -9.15 -2.27 -17.59
CA ARG A 98 -9.06 -1.00 -18.34
C ARG A 98 -8.09 -1.10 -19.51
N HIS A 99 -6.92 -1.71 -19.31
CA HIS A 99 -5.94 -1.90 -20.37
C HIS A 99 -6.44 -2.85 -21.47
N ALA A 100 -7.21 -3.88 -21.14
CA ALA A 100 -7.80 -4.78 -22.14
C ALA A 100 -8.79 -4.04 -23.05
N LYS A 101 -9.68 -3.23 -22.46
CA LYS A 101 -10.64 -2.42 -23.22
C LYS A 101 -9.96 -1.36 -24.09
N ASP A 102 -8.92 -0.71 -23.57
CA ASP A 102 -8.14 0.26 -24.35
C ASP A 102 -7.37 -0.43 -25.49
N HIS A 103 -6.91 -1.66 -25.31
CA HIS A 103 -6.26 -2.47 -26.36
C HIS A 103 -7.25 -2.83 -27.48
N GLU A 104 -8.45 -3.30 -27.14
CA GLU A 104 -9.49 -3.64 -28.12
C GLU A 104 -9.90 -2.42 -28.96
N ILE A 105 -10.04 -1.26 -28.33
CA ILE A 105 -10.31 0.01 -29.04
C ILE A 105 -9.14 0.37 -29.96
N ALA A 106 -7.90 0.23 -29.49
CA ALA A 106 -6.71 0.48 -30.29
C ALA A 106 -6.64 -0.44 -31.52
N GLU A 107 -6.85 -1.74 -31.34
CA GLU A 107 -6.86 -2.73 -32.42
C GLU A 107 -7.98 -2.45 -33.43
N THR A 108 -9.17 -2.10 -32.95
CA THR A 108 -10.30 -1.73 -33.81
C THR A 108 -9.96 -0.53 -34.68
N ILE A 109 -9.37 0.52 -34.11
CA ILE A 109 -8.98 1.73 -34.84
C ILE A 109 -7.86 1.43 -35.84
N GLN A 110 -6.86 0.64 -35.45
CA GLN A 110 -5.75 0.28 -36.32
C GLN A 110 -6.21 -0.57 -37.51
N LYS A 111 -7.08 -1.56 -37.27
CA LYS A 111 -7.66 -2.41 -38.33
C LYS A 111 -8.53 -1.59 -39.27
N TRP A 112 -9.43 -0.76 -38.72
CA TRP A 112 -10.27 0.12 -39.53
C TRP A 112 -9.42 1.05 -40.41
N TYR A 113 -8.33 1.59 -39.87
CA TYR A 113 -7.43 2.44 -40.65
C TYR A 113 -6.73 1.65 -41.76
N ALA A 114 -6.25 0.44 -41.48
CA ALA A 114 -5.65 -0.41 -42.52
C ALA A 114 -6.61 -0.68 -43.69
N ASP A 115 -7.90 -0.88 -43.40
CA ASP A 115 -8.93 -1.15 -44.41
C ASP A 115 -9.40 0.12 -45.18
N ASN A 116 -9.08 1.31 -44.66
CA ASN A 116 -9.61 2.58 -45.19
C ASN A 116 -8.54 3.65 -45.48
N ASP A 117 -7.25 3.36 -45.30
CA ASP A 117 -6.14 4.31 -45.45
C ASP A 117 -6.19 5.04 -46.81
N THR A 118 -6.48 4.32 -47.88
CA THR A 118 -6.56 4.88 -49.24
C THR A 118 -7.77 5.77 -49.50
N LYS A 119 -8.78 5.74 -48.61
CA LYS A 119 -10.03 6.50 -48.78
C LYS A 119 -9.95 7.92 -48.22
N TYR A 120 -9.00 8.20 -47.32
CA TYR A 120 -8.90 9.48 -46.62
C TYR A 120 -7.61 10.21 -46.99
N LYS A 121 -7.73 11.50 -47.33
CA LYS A 121 -6.60 12.34 -47.77
C LYS A 121 -5.63 12.70 -46.63
N SER A 122 -6.05 12.55 -45.39
CA SER A 122 -5.24 12.87 -44.22
C SER A 122 -5.58 11.96 -43.03
N MET A 123 -4.62 11.85 -42.12
CA MET A 123 -4.78 11.14 -40.84
C MET A 123 -5.89 11.75 -39.99
N ASP A 124 -6.07 13.08 -40.07
CA ASP A 124 -7.07 13.80 -39.27
C ASP A 124 -8.48 13.48 -39.80
N ALA A 125 -8.68 13.41 -41.12
CA ALA A 125 -9.94 12.99 -41.71
C ALA A 125 -10.29 11.52 -41.36
N ALA A 126 -9.28 10.64 -41.33
CA ALA A 126 -9.46 9.26 -40.90
C ALA A 126 -9.79 9.16 -39.39
N ALA A 127 -9.16 10.00 -38.55
CA ALA A 127 -9.41 10.05 -37.11
C ALA A 127 -10.82 10.54 -36.78
N GLU A 128 -11.31 11.54 -37.52
CA GLU A 128 -12.68 12.03 -37.39
C GLU A 128 -13.69 10.94 -37.72
N ALA A 129 -13.52 10.27 -38.87
CA ALA A 129 -14.41 9.20 -39.31
C ALA A 129 -14.42 7.98 -38.37
N VAL A 130 -13.26 7.52 -37.89
CA VAL A 130 -13.21 6.36 -36.98
C VAL A 130 -13.70 6.69 -35.57
N SER A 131 -13.51 7.94 -35.11
CA SER A 131 -13.99 8.37 -33.80
C SER A 131 -15.52 8.34 -33.70
N ALA A 132 -16.21 8.65 -34.81
CA ALA A 132 -17.66 8.55 -34.93
C ALA A 132 -18.17 7.09 -34.92
N ILE A 133 -17.36 6.13 -35.36
CA ILE A 133 -17.71 4.70 -35.43
C ILE A 133 -17.44 4.01 -34.08
N VAL A 134 -16.29 4.27 -33.47
CA VAL A 134 -15.83 3.57 -32.26
C VAL A 134 -16.32 4.26 -30.97
N GLY A 135 -16.88 5.47 -31.06
CA GLY A 135 -17.45 6.19 -29.91
C GLY A 135 -16.39 6.69 -28.93
N GLY A 136 -15.29 7.27 -29.44
CA GLY A 136 -14.15 7.73 -28.64
C GLY A 136 -13.67 9.14 -29.01
N SER A 137 -12.69 9.67 -28.28
CA SER A 137 -12.15 11.01 -28.60
C SER A 137 -11.33 11.00 -29.89
N PHE A 138 -11.44 12.07 -30.66
CA PHE A 138 -10.64 12.33 -31.86
C PHE A 138 -9.14 12.13 -31.60
N ASP A 139 -8.62 12.68 -30.50
CA ASP A 139 -7.20 12.58 -30.14
C ASP A 139 -6.75 11.14 -29.92
N ARG A 140 -7.60 10.32 -29.31
CA ARG A 140 -7.33 8.89 -29.09
C ARG A 140 -7.27 8.16 -30.44
N ALA A 141 -8.25 8.41 -31.32
CA ALA A 141 -8.27 7.84 -32.66
C ALA A 141 -7.02 8.21 -33.47
N ARG A 142 -6.69 9.51 -33.50
CA ARG A 142 -5.52 10.04 -34.19
C ARG A 142 -4.21 9.42 -33.71
N LYS A 143 -4.06 9.23 -32.39
CA LYS A 143 -2.88 8.58 -31.80
C LYS A 143 -2.70 7.15 -32.32
N HIS A 144 -3.76 6.34 -32.31
CA HIS A 144 -3.67 4.94 -32.74
C HIS A 144 -3.47 4.79 -34.25
N ILE A 145 -4.05 5.68 -35.06
CA ILE A 145 -3.78 5.75 -36.50
C ILE A 145 -2.32 6.09 -36.77
N LYS A 146 -1.75 7.07 -36.05
CA LYS A 146 -0.33 7.41 -36.18
C LYS A 146 0.56 6.20 -35.88
N THR A 147 0.24 5.43 -34.83
CA THR A 147 0.94 4.18 -34.51
C THR A 147 0.82 3.15 -35.63
N ALA A 148 -0.38 2.93 -36.18
CA ALA A 148 -0.61 2.02 -37.29
C ALA A 148 0.25 2.38 -38.52
N LYS A 149 0.24 3.66 -38.90
CA LYS A 149 1.01 4.18 -40.03
C LYS A 149 2.51 3.97 -39.86
N ASN A 150 3.04 4.23 -38.66
CA ASN A 150 4.44 4.00 -38.36
C ASN A 150 4.82 2.52 -38.45
N GLN A 151 3.95 1.62 -37.95
CA GLN A 151 4.17 0.17 -38.06
C GLN A 151 4.13 -0.32 -39.51
N ALA A 152 3.21 0.19 -40.33
CA ALA A 152 3.15 -0.12 -41.75
C ALA A 152 4.40 0.37 -42.51
N THR A 153 4.90 1.57 -42.18
CA THR A 153 6.11 2.15 -42.78
C THR A 153 7.39 1.39 -42.40
N LEU A 154 7.43 0.80 -41.20
CA LEU A 154 8.54 -0.05 -40.78
C LEU A 154 8.54 -1.39 -41.53
N LYS A 155 7.37 -2.00 -41.73
CA LYS A 155 7.25 -3.28 -42.46
C LYS A 155 7.68 -3.19 -43.93
N THR A 156 7.49 -2.05 -44.58
CA THR A 156 7.89 -1.85 -46.00
C THR A 156 9.38 -1.52 -46.19
N LYS A 157 10.13 -1.26 -45.11
CA LYS A 157 11.58 -1.00 -45.15
C LYS A 157 12.44 -2.23 -44.84
N THR A 158 11.81 -3.38 -44.58
CA THR A 158 12.47 -4.67 -44.27
C THR A 158 12.31 -5.58 -45.47
#